data_AF-A0A838RXH4-F1
#
_entry.id   AF-A0A838RXH4-F1
#
_cell.length_a   1.000
_cell.length_b   1.000
_cell.length_c   1.000
_cell.angle_alpha   90.00
_cell.angle_beta   90.00
_cell.angle_gamma   90.00
#
_symmetry.space_group_name_H-M   'P 1'
#
loop_
_entity.id
_entity.type
_entity.pdbx_description
1 polymer ?
#
loop_
_entity_poly.entity_id
_entity_poly.type
_entity_poly.pdbx_seq_one_letter_code
_entity_poly.pdbx_strand_id
1 'polypeptide(L)'
;MTFPPLGNGETSSCWLVVTNNGRYAIAANPVDDSLTTYTINEDGSLTLLNAEAADVSGGDPRDIDLTDNGRFLYALNNITATVSSFVVLGDGTLIRLELNAGDGFPSGAVGLAAR
;
A
#
# COMPACT_ATOMS: atom_id res chain seq x y z
N MET A 1 -10.81 8.04 18.68
CA MET A 1 -9.40 8.48 18.65
C MET A 1 -9.08 8.74 17.20
N THR A 2 -9.02 10.00 16.77
CA THR A 2 -8.72 10.38 15.38
C THR A 2 -7.21 10.59 15.28
N PHE A 3 -6.53 9.74 14.53
CA PHE A 3 -5.13 9.98 14.19
C PHE A 3 -5.07 11.22 13.29
N PRO A 4 -4.10 12.14 13.49
CA PRO A 4 -3.92 13.24 12.56
C PRO A 4 -3.66 12.62 11.19
N PRO A 5 -4.37 13.08 10.15
CA PRO A 5 -4.21 12.50 8.85
C PRO A 5 -2.79 12.71 8.31
N LEU A 6 -2.33 11.83 7.43
CA LEU A 6 -1.22 12.17 6.53
C LEU A 6 -1.61 13.47 5.80
N GLY A 7 -0.62 14.28 5.35
CA GLY A 7 -0.81 15.68 4.95
C GLY A 7 -1.89 16.00 3.87
N ASN A 8 -2.61 15.00 3.39
CA ASN A 8 -3.77 15.07 2.50
C ASN A 8 -5.16 14.87 3.18
N GLY A 9 -5.26 14.60 4.48
CA GLY A 9 -6.54 14.37 5.15
C GLY A 9 -6.95 12.89 5.32
N GLU A 10 -6.11 11.92 4.94
CA GLU A 10 -6.38 10.49 5.12
C GLU A 10 -6.32 10.06 6.59
N THR A 11 -7.43 9.53 7.12
CA THR A 11 -7.58 9.15 8.54
C THR A 11 -7.59 7.64 8.79
N SER A 12 -7.42 6.83 7.73
CA SER A 12 -7.58 5.37 7.75
C SER A 12 -6.30 4.61 7.43
N SER A 13 -5.14 5.25 7.28
CA SER A 13 -3.92 4.53 6.88
C SER A 13 -3.53 3.46 7.90
N CYS A 14 -3.60 2.19 7.51
CA CYS A 14 -3.27 1.07 8.42
C CYS A 14 -1.81 0.69 8.40
N TRP A 15 -1.13 0.89 7.27
CA TRP A 15 0.27 0.55 7.08
C TRP A 15 0.92 1.46 6.03
N LEU A 16 2.25 1.60 6.11
CA LEU A 16 3.04 2.37 5.16
C LEU A 16 4.41 1.73 4.97
N VAL A 17 4.88 1.71 3.72
CA VAL A 17 6.24 1.27 3.36
C VAL A 17 6.95 2.36 2.57
N VAL A 18 8.29 2.36 2.66
CA VAL A 18 9.16 3.29 1.93
C VAL A 18 9.92 2.52 0.87
N THR A 19 9.97 3.04 -0.35
CA THR A 19 10.74 2.42 -1.44
C THR A 19 12.24 2.41 -1.10
N ASN A 20 12.98 1.41 -1.56
CA ASN A 20 14.41 1.23 -1.20
C ASN A 20 15.30 2.42 -1.56
N ASN A 21 14.89 3.25 -2.52
CA ASN A 21 15.59 4.48 -2.89
C ASN A 21 15.30 5.66 -1.93
N GLY A 22 14.42 5.50 -0.94
CA GLY A 22 14.03 6.50 0.05
C GLY A 22 13.20 7.66 -0.49
N ARG A 23 12.73 7.60 -1.74
CA ARG A 23 12.07 8.73 -2.41
C ARG A 23 10.54 8.70 -2.35
N TYR A 24 9.95 7.53 -2.13
CA TYR A 24 8.50 7.38 -2.15
C TYR A 24 8.02 6.59 -0.93
N ALA A 25 6.85 6.98 -0.43
CA ALA A 25 6.11 6.22 0.56
C ALA A 25 4.79 5.76 -0.04
N ILE A 26 4.36 4.56 0.31
CA ILE A 26 3.10 3.96 -0.14
C ILE A 26 2.29 3.63 1.10
N ALA A 27 1.05 4.10 1.18
CA ALA A 27 0.14 3.86 2.29
C ALA A 27 -1.05 3.02 1.85
N ALA A 28 -1.53 2.14 2.73
CA ALA A 28 -2.74 1.36 2.52
C ALA A 28 -3.95 2.02 3.22
N ASN A 29 -5.04 2.21 2.48
CA ASN A 29 -6.28 2.84 2.94
C ASN A 29 -7.41 1.81 2.93
N PRO A 30 -7.70 1.17 4.08
CA PRO A 30 -8.67 0.09 4.17
C PRO A 30 -10.12 0.55 3.99
N VAL A 31 -10.43 1.79 4.38
CA VAL A 31 -11.79 2.35 4.24
C VAL A 31 -12.12 2.69 2.79
N ASP A 32 -11.12 3.12 2.03
CA ASP A 32 -11.27 3.58 0.64
C ASP A 32 -10.90 2.49 -0.38
N ASP A 33 -10.53 1.29 0.10
CA ASP A 33 -10.07 0.16 -0.72
C ASP A 33 -8.93 0.49 -1.68
N SER A 34 -8.05 1.41 -1.26
CA SER A 34 -7.03 1.99 -2.14
C SER A 34 -5.64 2.03 -1.51
N LEU A 35 -4.64 2.29 -2.36
CA LEU A 35 -3.29 2.65 -1.96
C LEU A 35 -2.98 4.09 -2.39
N THR A 36 -2.30 4.83 -1.52
CA THR A 36 -1.83 6.20 -1.78
C THR A 36 -0.31 6.22 -1.93
N THR A 37 0.22 7.02 -2.85
CA THR A 37 1.65 7.27 -2.98
C THR A 37 2.01 8.70 -2.62
N TYR A 38 3.16 8.87 -1.99
CA TYR A 38 3.74 10.14 -1.57
C TYR A 38 5.19 10.23 -2.03
N THR A 39 5.64 11.44 -2.34
CA THR A 39 7.07 11.76 -2.43
C THR A 39 7.59 12.10 -1.04
N ILE A 40 8.81 11.65 -0.72
CA ILE A 40 9.54 12.00 0.49
C ILE A 40 10.50 13.14 0.14
N ASN A 41 10.32 14.30 0.76
CA ASN A 41 11.18 15.46 0.58
C ASN A 41 12.51 15.30 1.36
N GLU A 42 13.49 16.15 1.07
CA GLU A 42 14.81 16.11 1.73
C GLU A 42 14.73 16.30 3.25
N ASP A 43 13.72 17.04 3.73
CA ASP A 43 13.44 17.25 5.16
C ASP A 43 12.64 16.10 5.81
N GLY A 44 12.33 15.05 5.05
CA GLY A 44 11.52 13.91 5.46
C GLY A 44 10.02 14.16 5.43
N SER A 45 9.55 15.33 5.01
CA SER A 45 8.12 15.59 4.85
C SER A 45 7.53 14.83 3.67
N LEU A 46 6.26 14.42 3.79
CA LEU A 46 5.54 13.73 2.73
C LEU A 46 4.74 14.72 1.89
N THR A 47 4.85 14.62 0.57
CA THR A 47 4.00 15.34 -0.38
C THR A 47 3.19 14.34 -1.17
N LEU A 48 1.87 14.52 -1.21
CA LEU A 48 0.97 13.65 -1.96
C LEU A 48 1.40 13.57 -3.44
N LEU A 49 1.64 12.36 -3.92
CA LEU A 49 1.94 12.09 -5.32
C LEU A 49 0.67 11.61 -6.06
N ASN A 50 -0.03 10.62 -5.50
CA ASN A 50 -1.32 10.15 -6.00
C ASN A 50 -2.18 9.56 -4.87
N ALA A 51 -3.36 10.13 -4.64
CA ALA A 51 -4.33 9.71 -3.62
C ALA A 51 -5.00 8.35 -3.93
N GLU A 52 -5.05 7.95 -5.19
CA GLU A 52 -5.63 6.68 -5.64
C GLU A 52 -4.63 6.00 -6.56
N ALA A 53 -3.43 5.72 -6.02
CA ALA A 53 -2.35 5.10 -6.77
C ALA A 53 -2.69 3.68 -7.24
N ALA A 54 -3.52 2.96 -6.49
CA ALA A 54 -4.08 1.69 -6.90
C ALA A 54 -5.38 1.36 -6.17
N ASP A 55 -6.29 0.67 -6.86
CA ASP A 55 -7.48 0.03 -6.27
C ASP A 55 -7.17 -1.45 -5.95
N VAL A 56 -7.53 -1.90 -4.75
CA VAL A 56 -7.46 -3.34 -4.37
C VAL A 56 -8.81 -4.05 -4.47
N SER A 57 -9.84 -3.37 -4.98
CA SER A 57 -11.16 -3.89 -5.37
C SER A 57 -11.96 -4.50 -4.23
N GLY A 58 -12.26 -3.69 -3.20
CA GLY A 58 -13.10 -4.11 -2.07
C GLY A 58 -12.36 -4.99 -1.06
N GLY A 59 -11.03 -4.85 -1.01
CA GLY A 59 -10.14 -5.75 -0.30
C GLY A 59 -9.97 -5.45 1.19
N ASP A 60 -10.22 -4.23 1.66
CA ASP A 60 -9.79 -3.76 2.99
C ASP A 60 -8.28 -4.01 3.17
N PRO A 61 -7.38 -3.32 2.43
CA PRO A 61 -5.95 -3.57 2.48
C PRO A 61 -5.39 -3.17 3.84
N ARG A 62 -4.97 -4.15 4.64
CA ARG A 62 -4.51 -3.91 6.02
C ARG A 62 -3.01 -3.87 6.18
N ASP A 63 -2.31 -4.56 5.29
CA ASP A 63 -0.87 -4.68 5.34
C ASP A 63 -0.32 -4.67 3.92
N ILE A 64 0.83 -4.04 3.74
CA ILE A 64 1.54 -3.97 2.47
C ILE A 64 3.03 -4.18 2.69
N ASP A 65 3.68 -4.86 1.76
CA ASP A 65 5.13 -5.05 1.82
C ASP A 65 5.79 -5.03 0.43
N LEU A 66 7.04 -4.58 0.41
CA LEU A 66 7.88 -4.49 -0.77
C LEU A 66 8.85 -5.67 -0.82
N THR A 67 9.01 -6.24 -2.01
CA THR A 67 10.11 -7.19 -2.28
C THR A 67 11.48 -6.56 -2.05
N ASP A 68 12.51 -7.37 -1.80
CA ASP A 68 13.88 -6.91 -1.49
C ASP A 68 14.46 -6.05 -2.63
N ASN A 69 14.02 -6.30 -3.86
CA ASN A 69 14.44 -5.54 -5.04
C ASN A 69 13.59 -4.28 -5.31
N GLY A 70 12.54 -4.05 -4.52
CA GLY A 70 11.66 -2.89 -4.57
C GLY A 70 10.76 -2.80 -5.81
N ARG A 71 10.71 -3.82 -6.67
CA ARG A 71 9.94 -3.79 -7.92
C ARG A 71 8.50 -4.26 -7.75
N PHE A 72 8.22 -5.05 -6.73
CA PHE A 72 6.89 -5.54 -6.44
C PHE A 72 6.44 -5.13 -5.05
N LEU A 73 5.18 -4.72 -4.98
CA LEU A 73 4.43 -4.45 -3.76
C LEU A 73 3.28 -5.46 -3.69
N TYR A 74 3.04 -5.98 -2.50
CA TYR A 74 1.90 -6.84 -2.22
C TYR A 74 0.99 -6.18 -1.18
N ALA A 75 -0.32 -6.36 -1.32
CA ALA A 75 -1.32 -5.89 -0.36
C ALA A 75 -2.17 -7.05 0.14
N LEU A 76 -2.19 -7.26 1.45
CA LEU A 76 -3.03 -8.25 2.10
C LEU A 76 -4.44 -7.69 2.28
N ASN A 77 -5.40 -8.28 1.58
CA ASN A 77 -6.80 -7.89 1.57
C ASN A 77 -7.57 -8.70 2.61
N ASN A 78 -8.02 -8.05 3.68
CA ASN A 78 -8.67 -8.72 4.80
C ASN A 78 -10.07 -9.25 4.46
N ILE A 79 -10.87 -8.52 3.67
CA ILE A 79 -12.27 -8.91 3.37
C ILE A 79 -12.32 -10.05 2.35
N THR A 80 -11.52 -9.95 1.29
CA THR A 80 -11.52 -10.95 0.22
C THR A 80 -10.63 -12.15 0.53
N ALA A 81 -9.83 -12.09 1.60
CA ALA A 81 -8.84 -13.10 1.95
C ALA A 81 -7.86 -13.41 0.79
N THR A 82 -7.43 -12.36 0.09
CA THR A 82 -6.50 -12.43 -1.05
C THR A 82 -5.28 -11.55 -0.82
N VAL A 83 -4.28 -11.70 -1.68
CA VAL A 83 -3.16 -10.77 -1.82
C VAL A 83 -3.20 -10.15 -3.22
N SER A 84 -3.34 -8.83 -3.28
CA SER A 84 -3.17 -8.05 -4.51
C SER A 84 -1.67 -7.82 -4.76
N SER A 85 -1.26 -7.77 -6.03
CA SER A 85 0.13 -7.53 -6.41
C SER A 85 0.27 -6.37 -7.39
N PHE A 86 1.35 -5.61 -7.23
CA PHE A 86 1.62 -4.39 -8.00
C PHE A 86 3.09 -4.33 -8.42
N VAL A 87 3.35 -3.80 -9.60
CA VAL A 87 4.68 -3.34 -10.00
C VAL A 87 4.87 -1.91 -9.51
N VAL A 88 6.04 -1.63 -8.94
CA VAL A 88 6.46 -0.30 -8.52
C VAL A 88 7.44 0.24 -9.57
N LEU A 89 7.07 1.34 -10.22
CA LEU A 89 7.94 2.03 -11.15
C LEU A 89 8.90 2.98 -10.42
N GLY A 90 9.99 3.38 -11.10
CA GLY A 90 11.05 4.21 -10.51
C GLY A 90 10.63 5.64 -10.11
N ASP A 91 9.43 6.06 -10.53
CA ASP A 91 8.78 7.33 -10.21
C ASP A 91 7.71 7.22 -9.11
N GLY A 92 7.54 6.04 -8.50
CA GLY A 92 6.53 5.79 -7.47
C GLY A 92 5.16 5.37 -8.01
N THR A 93 5.00 5.24 -9.32
CA THR A 93 3.75 4.74 -9.92
C THR A 93 3.55 3.25 -9.62
N LEU A 94 2.29 2.87 -9.31
CA LEU A 94 1.88 1.48 -9.11
C LEU A 94 1.11 0.98 -10.33
N ILE A 95 1.45 -0.22 -10.81
CA ILE A 95 0.69 -0.93 -11.84
C ILE A 95 0.17 -2.22 -11.23
N ARG A 96 -1.16 -2.36 -11.12
CA ARG A 96 -1.76 -3.60 -10.65
C ARG A 96 -1.49 -4.74 -11.62
N LEU A 97 -1.08 -5.88 -11.08
CA LEU A 97 -0.98 -7.13 -11.81
C LEU A 97 -2.30 -7.91 -11.64
N GLU A 98 -2.77 -8.57 -12.69
CA GLU A 98 -3.93 -9.48 -12.62
C GLU A 98 -3.55 -10.82 -11.99
N LEU A 99 -2.88 -10.76 -10.84
CA LEU A 99 -2.54 -11.91 -10.02
C LEU A 99 -3.06 -11.63 -8.61
N ASN A 100 -4.23 -12.20 -8.31
CA ASN A 100 -4.72 -12.33 -6.95
C ASN A 100 -4.36 -13.74 -6.48
N ALA A 101 -3.49 -13.85 -5.48
CA ALA A 101 -3.23 -15.13 -4.82
C ALA A 101 -4.10 -15.23 -3.57
N GLY A 102 -4.74 -16.38 -3.33
CA GLY A 102 -5.41 -16.66 -2.07
C GLY A 102 -6.90 -17.00 -2.23
N ASP A 103 -7.20 -18.28 -2.09
CA ASP A 103 -8.51 -18.85 -1.79
C ASP A 103 -8.50 -19.54 -0.39
N GLY A 104 -7.51 -19.19 0.45
CA GLY A 104 -7.23 -19.93 1.68
C GLY A 104 -6.58 -19.16 2.83
N PHE A 105 -6.49 -17.83 2.78
CA PHE A 105 -6.06 -17.07 3.96
C PHE A 105 -7.19 -17.04 5.01
N PRO A 106 -6.89 -17.26 6.30
CA PRO A 106 -7.91 -17.14 7.33
C PRO A 106 -8.39 -15.68 7.43
N SER A 107 -9.69 -15.50 7.61
CA SER A 107 -10.28 -14.17 7.88
C SER A 107 -9.59 -13.54 9.10
N GLY A 108 -9.16 -12.29 8.98
CA GLY A 108 -8.44 -11.60 10.05
C GLY A 108 -6.93 -11.88 10.10
N ALA A 109 -6.35 -12.51 9.07
CA ALA A 109 -4.90 -12.56 8.90
C ALA A 109 -4.31 -11.14 8.91
N VAL A 110 -3.22 -10.98 9.65
CA VAL A 110 -2.43 -9.74 9.74
C VAL A 110 -0.96 -10.12 9.62
N GLY A 111 -0.15 -9.23 9.04
CA GLY A 111 1.25 -9.50 8.76
C GLY A 111 1.46 -10.03 7.34
N LEU A 112 2.20 -9.26 6.55
CA LEU A 112 2.71 -9.64 5.24
C LEU A 112 4.23 -9.46 5.23
N ALA A 113 4.93 -10.43 4.66
CA ALA A 113 6.37 -10.34 4.44
C ALA A 113 6.67 -10.78 3.01
N ALA A 114 7.14 -9.85 2.20
CA ALA A 114 7.61 -10.07 0.85
C ALA A 114 9.12 -10.33 0.85
N ARG A 115 9.61 -11.05 -0.18
CA ARG A 115 11.03 -11.24 -0.45
C ARG A 115 11.29 -11.06 -1.94
#